data_AF-A0ABF7Q121-F1
#
_entry.id   AF-A0ABF7Q121-F1
#
_cell.length_a   1.000
_cell.length_b   1.000
_cell.length_c   1.000
_cell.angle_alpha   90.00
_cell.angle_beta   90.00
_cell.angle_gamma   90.00
#
_symmetry.space_group_name_H-M   'P 1'
#
loop_
_entity.id
_entity.type
_entity.pdbx_description
1 polymer ?
#
loop_
_entity_poly.entity_id
_entity_poly.type
_entity_poly.pdbx_seq_one_letter_code
_entity_poly.pdbx_strand_id
1 'polypeptide(L)'
;MSIVAAARRIRRNIGFWVTALGQEAMDLSLRTHADLRTRIVESPGTTLDDAALAALVADLRIVAGKTLPAGDLTYGLFSGRREALARSIVTLVSDATSGQPIAFNALAVMQVARDGDTQEVIHLGLVMVDPQARGKGLSGVLYGLTTLLLFIRDGLRPKWISNVTQVPAVAGMVCETFSDVYPSPLPQARQSFAHLQLARGIMRAHRAVFGVGEDAGFDETRFVITNAYTGGSDALKKTFDDAPKHRDDLYNGYCARELDYARGDDLLQLGRIDLAAARRYLLREIPSGSLPALLAASAVLALQRMILPLLHWFDDKRPFGTLRPRLPSGGTAS
;
A
#
# COMPACT_ATOMS: atom_id res chain seq x y z
N MET A 1 38.87 -2.42 -0.80
CA MET A 1 37.81 -2.37 -1.83
C MET A 1 38.10 -1.18 -2.74
N SER A 2 38.36 -1.37 -4.04
CA SER A 2 38.82 -0.29 -4.94
C SER A 2 37.72 0.75 -5.20
N ILE A 3 38.09 2.04 -5.19
CA ILE A 3 37.21 3.19 -5.48
C ILE A 3 36.50 3.02 -6.83
N VAL A 4 37.17 2.41 -7.81
CA VAL A 4 36.61 2.13 -9.14
C VAL A 4 35.50 1.08 -9.08
N ALA A 5 35.64 0.05 -8.24
CA ALA A 5 34.62 -0.97 -8.04
C ALA A 5 33.38 -0.41 -7.31
N ALA A 6 33.60 0.50 -6.34
CA ALA A 6 32.53 1.22 -5.67
C ALA A 6 31.76 2.15 -6.63
N ALA A 7 32.48 2.94 -7.44
CA ALA A 7 31.87 3.85 -8.43
C ALA A 7 31.08 3.09 -9.51
N ARG A 8 31.59 1.96 -9.98
CA ARG A 8 30.92 1.12 -10.99
C ARG A 8 29.65 0.45 -10.44
N ARG A 9 29.66 0.05 -9.16
CA ARG A 9 28.50 -0.47 -8.43
C ARG A 9 27.45 0.62 -8.21
N ILE A 10 27.85 1.83 -7.82
CA ILE A 10 26.96 2.98 -7.66
C ILE A 10 26.31 3.36 -9.00
N ARG A 11 27.09 3.46 -10.08
CA ARG A 11 26.56 3.79 -11.41
C ARG A 11 25.58 2.74 -11.94
N ARG A 12 25.86 1.45 -11.72
CA ARG A 12 24.96 0.35 -12.10
C ARG A 12 23.67 0.37 -11.29
N ASN A 13 23.75 0.69 -9.99
CA ASN A 13 22.58 0.83 -9.13
C ASN A 13 21.72 2.03 -9.53
N ILE A 14 22.34 3.18 -9.83
CA ILE A 14 21.61 4.38 -10.30
C ILE A 14 20.92 4.10 -11.64
N GLY A 15 21.63 3.48 -12.60
CA GLY A 15 21.05 3.12 -13.89
C GLY A 15 19.83 2.19 -13.75
N PHE A 16 19.93 1.18 -12.88
CA PHE A 16 18.80 0.31 -12.56
C PHE A 16 17.59 1.10 -12.04
N TRP A 17 17.79 1.99 -11.06
CA TRP A 17 16.68 2.77 -10.46
C TRP A 17 16.07 3.78 -11.42
N VAL A 18 16.88 4.42 -12.29
CA VAL A 18 16.38 5.33 -13.32
C VAL A 18 15.52 4.59 -14.33
N THR A 19 15.97 3.43 -14.82
CA THR A 19 15.15 2.60 -15.71
C THR A 19 13.90 2.10 -15.00
N ALA A 20 14.04 1.61 -13.78
CA ALA A 20 12.96 1.04 -12.99
C ALA A 20 11.81 2.03 -12.70
N LEU A 21 12.16 3.26 -12.34
CA LEU A 21 11.18 4.31 -12.03
C LEU A 21 10.68 5.05 -13.28
N GLY A 22 11.39 4.93 -14.41
CA GLY A 22 11.02 5.56 -15.68
C GLY A 22 10.08 4.73 -16.57
N GLN A 23 9.79 3.46 -16.21
CA GLN A 23 8.86 2.61 -16.95
C GLN A 23 7.42 3.15 -16.85
N GLU A 24 6.63 2.97 -17.92
CA GLU A 24 5.20 3.33 -17.95
C GLU A 24 4.39 2.53 -16.92
N ALA A 25 4.78 1.28 -16.66
CA ALA A 25 4.27 0.49 -15.55
C ALA A 25 5.41 -0.33 -14.95
N MET A 26 5.43 -0.41 -13.62
CA MET A 26 6.53 -1.01 -12.87
C MET A 26 6.50 -2.54 -12.96
N ASP A 27 7.54 -3.18 -13.50
CA ASP A 27 7.83 -4.62 -13.31
C ASP A 27 9.28 -4.80 -12.86
N LEU A 28 9.48 -4.89 -11.54
CA LEU A 28 10.80 -4.87 -10.93
C LEU A 28 11.06 -6.14 -10.15
N SER A 29 12.27 -6.68 -10.30
CA SER A 29 12.78 -7.75 -9.45
C SER A 29 13.95 -7.25 -8.61
N LEU A 30 13.84 -7.37 -7.30
CA LEU A 30 14.82 -6.92 -6.30
C LEU A 30 15.20 -8.09 -5.39
N ARG A 31 16.43 -8.07 -4.87
CA ARG A 31 16.79 -8.87 -3.69
C ARG A 31 16.60 -8.01 -2.45
N THR A 32 15.60 -8.32 -1.65
CA THR A 32 15.29 -7.60 -0.41
C THR A 32 16.06 -8.17 0.78
N HIS A 33 16.32 -9.47 0.77
CA HIS A 33 17.20 -10.16 1.72
C HIS A 33 18.12 -11.15 0.98
N ALA A 34 19.10 -11.73 1.68
CA ALA A 34 20.05 -12.68 1.09
C ALA A 34 19.33 -13.84 0.38
N ASP A 35 18.25 -14.34 1.00
CA ASP A 35 17.51 -15.52 0.57
C ASP A 35 16.15 -15.18 -0.07
N LEU A 36 15.83 -13.89 -0.27
CA LEU A 36 14.51 -13.47 -0.75
C LEU A 36 14.60 -12.63 -2.01
N ARG A 37 13.78 -13.00 -3.00
CA ARG A 37 13.53 -12.22 -4.20
C ARG A 37 12.14 -11.60 -4.10
N THR A 38 12.04 -10.31 -4.35
CA THR A 38 10.77 -9.58 -4.42
C THR A 38 10.54 -9.11 -5.84
N ARG A 39 9.37 -9.43 -6.41
CA ARG A 39 8.89 -8.90 -7.68
C ARG A 39 7.73 -7.95 -7.43
N ILE A 40 7.75 -6.76 -8.00
CA ILE A 40 6.65 -5.80 -7.91
C ILE A 40 6.14 -5.54 -9.33
N VAL A 41 4.86 -5.81 -9.57
CA VAL A 41 4.19 -5.64 -10.87
C VAL A 41 3.00 -4.71 -10.70
N GLU A 42 3.03 -3.58 -11.41
CA GLU A 42 1.92 -2.63 -11.52
C GLU A 42 1.00 -3.01 -12.67
N SER A 43 -0.30 -2.92 -12.42
CA SER A 43 -1.38 -3.20 -13.37
C SER A 43 -1.18 -4.50 -14.16
N PRO A 44 -0.93 -5.66 -13.52
CA PRO A 44 -0.61 -6.91 -14.22
C PRO A 44 -1.64 -7.30 -15.29
N GLY A 45 -2.91 -6.91 -15.13
CA GLY A 45 -3.95 -7.15 -16.13
C GLY A 45 -3.76 -6.40 -17.45
N THR A 46 -2.97 -5.34 -17.48
CA THR A 46 -2.63 -4.56 -18.70
C THR A 46 -1.16 -4.69 -19.11
N THR A 47 -0.27 -5.03 -18.17
CA THR A 47 1.18 -5.03 -18.42
C THR A 47 1.75 -6.40 -18.76
N LEU A 48 1.13 -7.48 -18.26
CA LEU A 48 1.57 -8.85 -18.54
C LEU A 48 0.80 -9.45 -19.71
N ASP A 49 1.48 -10.31 -20.47
CA ASP A 49 0.83 -11.23 -21.40
C ASP A 49 0.04 -12.32 -20.64
N ASP A 50 -0.76 -13.11 -21.37
CA ASP A 50 -1.65 -14.10 -20.74
C ASP A 50 -0.88 -15.19 -19.98
N ALA A 51 0.29 -15.60 -20.49
CA ALA A 51 1.10 -16.64 -19.87
C ALA A 51 1.74 -16.15 -18.56
N ALA A 52 2.31 -14.95 -18.56
CA ALA A 52 2.90 -14.31 -17.39
C ALA A 52 1.84 -13.95 -16.34
N LEU A 53 0.66 -13.51 -16.78
CA LEU A 53 -0.48 -13.23 -15.89
C LEU A 53 -0.98 -14.52 -15.22
N ALA A 54 -1.14 -15.61 -15.99
CA ALA A 54 -1.54 -16.90 -15.46
C ALA A 54 -0.52 -17.46 -14.46
N ALA A 55 0.78 -17.33 -14.76
CA ALA A 55 1.86 -17.71 -13.84
C ALA A 55 1.82 -16.90 -12.53
N LEU A 56 1.64 -15.57 -12.63
CA LEU A 56 1.51 -14.72 -11.44
C LEU A 56 0.31 -15.16 -10.59
N VAL A 57 -0.85 -15.38 -11.20
CA VAL A 57 -2.06 -15.81 -10.49
C VAL A 57 -1.88 -17.19 -9.84
N ALA A 58 -1.18 -18.11 -10.50
CA ALA A 58 -0.83 -19.41 -9.93
C ALA A 58 0.04 -19.25 -8.67
N ASP A 59 1.07 -18.40 -8.72
CA ASP A 59 1.92 -18.11 -7.55
C ASP A 59 1.12 -17.51 -6.38
N LEU A 60 0.20 -16.58 -6.66
CA LEU A 60 -0.68 -16.00 -5.64
C LEU A 60 -1.58 -17.07 -5.01
N ARG A 61 -2.14 -17.98 -5.81
CA ARG A 61 -2.98 -19.09 -5.34
C ARG A 61 -2.19 -20.09 -4.49
N ILE A 62 -0.91 -20.34 -4.80
CA ILE A 62 -0.03 -21.19 -3.99
C ILE A 62 0.10 -20.62 -2.58
N VAL A 63 0.39 -19.33 -2.44
CA VAL A 63 0.49 -18.68 -1.13
C VAL A 63 -0.87 -18.70 -0.42
N ALA A 64 -1.94 -18.34 -1.14
CA ALA A 64 -3.27 -18.25 -0.57
C ALA A 64 -3.76 -19.59 -0.02
N GLY A 65 -3.54 -20.69 -0.75
CA GLY A 65 -3.90 -22.05 -0.32
C GLY A 65 -3.16 -22.55 0.92
N LYS A 66 -2.04 -21.92 1.31
CA LYS A 66 -1.36 -22.19 2.59
C LYS A 66 -1.92 -21.36 3.76
N THR A 67 -2.66 -20.30 3.46
CA THR A 67 -3.14 -19.32 4.45
C THR A 67 -4.64 -19.37 4.71
N LEU A 68 -5.42 -19.86 3.75
CA LEU A 68 -6.87 -19.98 3.84
C LEU A 68 -7.28 -21.46 3.83
N PRO A 69 -8.43 -21.81 4.45
CA PRO A 69 -9.05 -23.12 4.27
C PRO A 69 -9.26 -23.44 2.78
N ALA A 70 -9.19 -24.72 2.43
CA ALA A 70 -9.34 -25.16 1.05
C ALA A 70 -10.76 -24.86 0.53
N GLY A 71 -10.89 -23.92 -0.40
CA GLY A 71 -12.17 -23.62 -1.10
C GLY A 71 -12.43 -22.15 -1.40
N ASP A 72 -11.86 -21.21 -0.64
CA ASP A 72 -12.46 -19.87 -0.51
C ASP A 72 -11.72 -18.73 -1.22
N LEU A 73 -11.24 -18.97 -2.45
CA LEU A 73 -10.52 -17.95 -3.25
C LEU A 73 -11.46 -17.15 -4.16
N THR A 74 -12.54 -16.60 -3.61
CA THR A 74 -13.52 -15.79 -4.37
C THR A 74 -13.12 -14.32 -4.51
N TYR A 75 -12.04 -13.89 -3.84
CA TYR A 75 -11.50 -12.54 -3.98
C TYR A 75 -11.04 -12.26 -5.42
N GLY A 76 -11.42 -11.09 -5.97
CA GLY A 76 -11.22 -10.76 -7.39
C GLY A 76 -9.79 -10.93 -7.91
N LEU A 77 -8.80 -10.76 -7.03
CA LEU A 77 -7.37 -10.98 -7.29
C LEU A 77 -7.07 -12.40 -7.82
N PHE A 78 -7.77 -13.42 -7.32
CA PHE A 78 -7.54 -14.81 -7.68
C PHE A 78 -8.31 -15.26 -8.92
N SER A 79 -9.17 -14.41 -9.48
CA SER A 79 -10.01 -14.78 -10.64
C SER A 79 -9.21 -14.95 -11.93
N GLY A 80 -8.00 -14.36 -12.02
CA GLY A 80 -7.19 -14.33 -13.23
C GLY A 80 -7.76 -13.45 -14.36
N ARG A 81 -8.87 -12.75 -14.11
CA ARG A 81 -9.45 -11.80 -15.06
C ARG A 81 -8.60 -10.55 -15.15
N ARG A 82 -8.29 -10.13 -16.38
CA ARG A 82 -7.47 -8.93 -16.65
C ARG A 82 -8.06 -7.68 -15.99
N GLU A 83 -9.38 -7.52 -16.02
CA GLU A 83 -10.07 -6.36 -15.45
C GLU A 83 -9.85 -6.25 -13.92
N ALA A 84 -9.86 -7.39 -13.22
CA ALA A 84 -9.63 -7.42 -11.77
C ALA A 84 -8.18 -7.04 -11.41
N LEU A 85 -7.23 -7.33 -12.30
CA LEU A 85 -5.79 -7.12 -12.10
C LEU A 85 -5.28 -5.81 -12.73
N ALA A 86 -6.08 -5.16 -13.58
CA ALA A 86 -5.71 -3.93 -14.31
C ALA A 86 -5.48 -2.71 -13.41
N ARG A 87 -6.03 -2.71 -12.19
CA ARG A 87 -5.84 -1.63 -11.19
C ARG A 87 -5.17 -2.13 -9.92
N SER A 88 -4.45 -3.24 -10.02
CA SER A 88 -3.74 -3.84 -8.90
C SER A 88 -2.24 -3.58 -8.98
N ILE A 89 -1.56 -3.61 -7.84
CA ILE A 89 -0.09 -3.62 -7.78
C ILE A 89 0.30 -4.78 -6.91
N VAL A 90 0.93 -5.79 -7.52
CA VAL A 90 1.24 -7.06 -6.88
C VAL A 90 2.71 -7.07 -6.50
N THR A 91 2.97 -7.24 -5.21
CA THR A 91 4.29 -7.51 -4.66
C THR A 91 4.36 -8.98 -4.29
N LEU A 92 5.14 -9.77 -5.02
CA LEU A 92 5.36 -11.19 -4.77
C LEU A 92 6.75 -11.39 -4.17
N VAL A 93 6.83 -12.08 -3.04
CA VAL A 93 8.07 -12.48 -2.39
C VAL A 93 8.24 -13.99 -2.55
N SER A 94 9.39 -14.38 -3.10
CA SER A 94 9.77 -15.77 -3.31
C SER A 94 11.13 -16.07 -2.68
N ASP A 95 11.35 -17.33 -2.35
CA ASP A 95 12.66 -17.86 -2.01
C ASP A 95 13.62 -17.64 -3.19
N ALA A 96 14.80 -17.06 -2.94
CA ALA A 96 15.74 -16.69 -3.98
C ALA A 96 16.43 -17.91 -4.63
N THR A 97 16.43 -19.07 -3.96
CA THR A 97 17.11 -20.28 -4.41
C THR A 97 16.16 -21.21 -5.15
N SER A 98 15.03 -21.56 -4.52
CA SER A 98 14.02 -22.47 -5.05
C SER A 98 13.00 -21.78 -5.96
N GLY A 99 12.87 -20.45 -5.86
CA GLY A 99 11.84 -19.68 -6.57
C GLY A 99 10.44 -19.82 -5.98
N GLN A 100 10.26 -20.61 -4.91
CA GLN A 100 8.94 -20.87 -4.32
C GLN A 100 8.31 -19.58 -3.79
N PRO A 101 7.04 -19.27 -4.12
CA PRO A 101 6.36 -18.10 -3.58
C PRO A 101 6.05 -18.29 -2.09
N ILE A 102 6.36 -17.27 -1.30
CA ILE A 102 6.29 -17.27 0.16
C ILE A 102 5.23 -16.29 0.66
N ALA A 103 5.15 -15.11 0.06
CA ALA A 103 4.23 -14.08 0.50
C ALA A 103 3.85 -13.17 -0.66
N PHE A 104 2.70 -12.51 -0.56
CA PHE A 104 2.36 -11.42 -1.46
C PHE A 104 1.59 -10.31 -0.77
N ASN A 105 1.65 -9.14 -1.38
CA ASN A 105 0.73 -8.04 -1.17
C ASN A 105 0.10 -7.65 -2.51
N ALA A 106 -1.20 -7.38 -2.50
CA ALA A 106 -1.93 -6.89 -3.66
C ALA A 106 -2.62 -5.58 -3.30
N LEU A 107 -1.99 -4.47 -3.69
CA LEU A 107 -2.59 -3.14 -3.59
C LEU A 107 -3.66 -2.96 -4.67
N ALA A 108 -4.62 -2.09 -4.42
CA ALA A 108 -5.57 -1.64 -5.44
C ALA A 108 -5.53 -0.12 -5.57
N VAL A 109 -5.68 0.39 -6.80
CA VAL A 109 -5.71 1.82 -7.10
C VAL A 109 -7.14 2.26 -7.36
N MET A 110 -7.68 3.09 -6.46
CA MET A 110 -9.03 3.65 -6.53
C MET A 110 -8.98 5.08 -7.05
N GLN A 111 -9.94 5.43 -7.90
CA GLN A 111 -10.13 6.79 -8.40
C GLN A 111 -11.37 7.39 -7.75
N VAL A 112 -11.18 8.26 -6.77
CA VAL A 112 -12.23 8.77 -5.89
C VAL A 112 -12.56 10.21 -6.25
N ALA A 113 -13.80 10.46 -6.66
CA ALA A 113 -14.26 11.82 -6.95
C ALA A 113 -14.22 12.68 -5.67
N ARG A 114 -13.54 13.82 -5.73
CA ARG A 114 -13.38 14.78 -4.63
C ARG A 114 -13.22 16.20 -5.18
N ASP A 115 -13.99 17.15 -4.65
CA ASP A 115 -13.87 18.59 -4.93
C ASP A 115 -13.89 18.94 -6.44
N GLY A 116 -14.66 18.20 -7.23
CA GLY A 116 -14.75 18.36 -8.69
C GLY A 116 -13.58 17.76 -9.47
N ASP A 117 -12.68 17.04 -8.80
CA ASP A 117 -11.52 16.36 -9.37
C ASP A 117 -11.53 14.87 -9.00
N THR A 118 -10.64 14.09 -9.61
CA THR A 118 -10.45 12.67 -9.29
C THR A 118 -9.17 12.50 -8.46
N GLN A 119 -9.32 12.02 -7.23
CA GLN A 119 -8.21 11.71 -6.35
C GLN A 119 -7.87 10.22 -6.40
N GLU A 120 -6.63 9.91 -6.73
CA GLU A 120 -6.09 8.57 -6.59
C GLU A 120 -5.90 8.21 -5.10
N VAL A 121 -6.40 7.04 -4.70
CA VAL A 121 -6.21 6.44 -3.38
C VAL A 121 -5.68 5.02 -3.55
N ILE A 122 -4.52 4.73 -2.95
CA ILE A 122 -3.91 3.39 -2.95
C ILE A 122 -4.45 2.62 -1.75
N HIS A 123 -5.20 1.56 -2.00
CA HIS A 123 -5.61 0.62 -0.97
C HIS A 123 -4.51 -0.41 -0.70
N LEU A 124 -4.14 -0.57 0.58
CA LEU A 124 -3.13 -1.54 1.01
C LEU A 124 -3.51 -2.99 0.71
N GLY A 125 -4.81 -3.27 0.57
CA GLY A 125 -5.30 -4.52 0.02
C GLY A 125 -4.85 -5.76 0.78
N LEU A 126 -4.83 -6.87 0.06
CA LEU A 126 -4.65 -8.19 0.65
C LEU A 126 -3.18 -8.50 0.87
N VAL A 127 -2.84 -8.97 2.07
CA VAL A 127 -1.52 -9.51 2.38
C VAL A 127 -1.65 -10.94 2.87
N MET A 128 -0.89 -11.83 2.24
CA MET A 128 -0.80 -13.22 2.64
C MET A 128 0.66 -13.62 2.78
N VAL A 129 0.95 -14.30 3.87
CA VAL A 129 2.28 -14.79 4.21
C VAL A 129 2.15 -16.25 4.60
N ASP A 130 2.90 -17.12 3.93
CA ASP A 130 3.05 -18.52 4.28
C ASP A 130 3.30 -18.63 5.80
N PRO A 131 2.48 -19.39 6.54
CA PRO A 131 2.63 -19.55 7.99
C PRO A 131 4.04 -19.95 8.42
N GLN A 132 4.75 -20.75 7.62
CA GLN A 132 6.12 -21.20 7.92
C GLN A 132 7.18 -20.11 7.70
N ALA A 133 6.84 -19.02 7.03
CA ALA A 133 7.74 -17.91 6.74
C ALA A 133 7.43 -16.62 7.52
N ARG A 134 6.45 -16.65 8.43
CA ARG A 134 6.14 -15.51 9.30
C ARG A 134 7.34 -15.16 10.19
N GLY A 135 7.45 -13.89 10.59
CA GLY A 135 8.53 -13.40 11.44
C GLY A 135 9.84 -13.07 10.72
N LYS A 136 9.96 -13.31 9.41
CA LYS A 136 11.15 -12.96 8.60
C LYS A 136 11.23 -11.46 8.19
N GLY A 137 10.62 -10.55 8.96
CA GLY A 137 10.64 -9.11 8.66
C GLY A 137 9.88 -8.67 7.40
N LEU A 138 9.04 -9.55 6.83
CA LEU A 138 8.40 -9.33 5.53
C LEU A 138 7.41 -8.14 5.49
N SER A 139 6.91 -7.69 6.64
CA SER A 139 5.91 -6.62 6.72
C SER A 139 6.41 -5.30 6.12
N GLY A 140 7.69 -4.95 6.30
CA GLY A 140 8.27 -3.75 5.70
C GLY A 140 8.24 -3.79 4.17
N VAL A 141 8.61 -4.93 3.60
CA VAL A 141 8.59 -5.16 2.14
C VAL A 141 7.17 -5.16 1.60
N LEU A 142 6.24 -5.86 2.28
CA LEU A 142 4.88 -6.08 1.78
C LEU A 142 3.99 -4.84 1.89
N TYR A 143 4.18 -3.96 2.88
CA TYR A 143 3.33 -2.79 3.09
C TYR A 143 4.02 -1.45 2.74
N GLY A 144 5.34 -1.36 2.91
CA GLY A 144 6.07 -0.09 2.83
C GLY A 144 6.88 0.09 1.55
N LEU A 145 7.53 -0.96 1.03
CA LEU A 145 8.42 -0.82 -0.13
C LEU A 145 7.66 -0.32 -1.37
N THR A 146 6.55 -0.96 -1.71
CA THR A 146 5.78 -0.62 -2.91
C THR A 146 5.16 0.77 -2.81
N THR A 147 4.62 1.14 -1.65
CA THR A 147 4.08 2.50 -1.44
C THR A 147 5.16 3.58 -1.49
N LEU A 148 6.37 3.29 -0.98
CA LEU A 148 7.53 4.17 -1.12
C LEU A 148 7.97 4.33 -2.59
N LEU A 149 8.05 3.23 -3.35
CA LEU A 149 8.45 3.29 -4.75
C LEU A 149 7.45 4.10 -5.59
N LEU A 150 6.14 3.93 -5.35
CA LEU A 150 5.10 4.73 -5.99
C LEU A 150 5.20 6.21 -5.62
N PHE A 151 5.50 6.52 -4.36
CA PHE A 151 5.73 7.89 -3.91
C PHE A 151 6.95 8.52 -4.60
N ILE A 152 8.07 7.81 -4.70
CA ILE A 152 9.28 8.28 -5.40
C ILE A 152 8.98 8.48 -6.90
N ARG A 153 8.33 7.50 -7.52
CA ARG A 153 7.99 7.51 -8.94
C ARG A 153 7.08 8.67 -9.31
N ASP A 154 6.15 9.04 -8.44
CA ASP A 154 5.27 10.19 -8.64
C ASP A 154 5.92 11.53 -8.24
N GLY A 155 7.25 11.60 -8.29
CA GLY A 155 8.01 12.81 -8.02
C GLY A 155 7.90 13.28 -6.57
N LEU A 156 7.71 12.35 -5.62
CA LEU A 156 7.58 12.63 -4.18
C LEU A 156 6.37 13.51 -3.84
N ARG A 157 5.30 13.38 -4.63
CA ARG A 157 4.00 13.99 -4.36
C ARG A 157 3.22 13.11 -3.38
N PRO A 158 2.67 13.66 -2.28
CA PRO A 158 1.96 12.86 -1.30
C PRO A 158 0.78 12.10 -1.92
N LYS A 159 0.62 10.82 -1.57
CA LYS A 159 -0.49 9.99 -2.02
C LYS A 159 -1.35 9.54 -0.86
N TRP A 160 -2.65 9.41 -1.11
CA TRP A 160 -3.60 8.86 -0.15
C TRP A 160 -3.49 7.35 -0.10
N ILE A 161 -3.50 6.83 1.12
CA ILE A 161 -3.48 5.41 1.43
C ILE A 161 -4.80 5.07 2.13
N SER A 162 -5.41 3.95 1.77
CA SER A 162 -6.51 3.36 2.52
C SER A 162 -6.15 1.96 3.02
N ASN A 163 -6.69 1.60 4.17
CA ASN A 163 -6.57 0.28 4.76
C ASN A 163 -7.93 -0.13 5.32
N VAL A 164 -8.30 -1.40 5.15
CA VAL A 164 -9.52 -1.99 5.69
C VAL A 164 -9.11 -3.18 6.54
N THR A 165 -9.39 -3.14 7.84
CA THR A 165 -8.94 -4.21 8.73
C THR A 165 -9.70 -4.32 10.05
N GLN A 166 -9.88 -5.55 10.51
CA GLN A 166 -10.25 -5.91 11.87
C GLN A 166 -9.04 -6.32 12.72
N VAL A 167 -7.82 -6.34 12.14
CA VAL A 167 -6.62 -6.88 12.79
C VAL A 167 -5.86 -5.77 13.52
N PRO A 168 -5.73 -5.82 14.87
CA PRO A 168 -5.05 -4.78 15.64
C PRO A 168 -3.61 -4.52 15.20
N ALA A 169 -2.86 -5.58 14.88
CA ALA A 169 -1.49 -5.45 14.39
C ALA A 169 -1.40 -4.62 13.11
N VAL A 170 -2.36 -4.78 12.19
CA VAL A 170 -2.40 -4.03 10.93
C VAL A 170 -2.84 -2.60 11.18
N ALA A 171 -3.86 -2.38 12.01
CA ALA A 171 -4.32 -1.05 12.38
C ALA A 171 -3.19 -0.20 12.99
N GLY A 172 -2.42 -0.79 13.90
CA GLY A 172 -1.23 -0.16 14.48
C GLY A 172 -0.12 0.08 13.47
N MET A 173 0.20 -0.91 12.63
CA MET A 173 1.22 -0.78 11.58
C MET A 173 0.93 0.40 10.64
N VAL A 174 -0.33 0.60 10.26
CA VAL A 174 -0.73 1.73 9.40
C VAL A 174 -0.48 3.06 10.11
N CYS A 175 -0.86 3.19 11.38
CA CYS A 175 -0.61 4.39 12.18
C CYS A 175 0.89 4.67 12.39
N GLU A 176 1.71 3.63 12.56
CA GLU A 176 3.17 3.78 12.70
C GLU A 176 3.83 4.21 11.38
N THR A 177 3.32 3.73 10.24
CA THR A 177 3.94 3.88 8.92
C THR A 177 3.54 5.17 8.21
N PHE A 178 2.24 5.49 8.18
CA PHE A 178 1.70 6.57 7.36
C PHE A 178 1.44 7.85 8.17
N SER A 179 1.35 8.98 7.48
CA SER A 179 1.04 10.30 8.06
C SER A 179 -0.46 10.55 8.05
N ASP A 180 -0.92 11.42 8.95
CA ASP A 180 -2.32 11.87 9.04
C ASP A 180 -3.34 10.72 9.08
N VAL A 181 -3.07 9.63 9.80
CA VAL A 181 -3.94 8.45 9.79
C VAL A 181 -5.20 8.68 10.62
N TYR A 182 -6.37 8.45 10.02
CA TYR A 182 -7.67 8.42 10.68
C TYR A 182 -8.56 7.26 10.16
N PRO A 183 -9.26 6.52 11.03
CA PRO A 183 -9.28 6.68 12.47
C PRO A 183 -8.04 6.04 13.13
N SER A 184 -7.69 6.52 14.32
CA SER A 184 -6.51 6.11 15.07
C SER A 184 -6.72 6.40 16.56
N PRO A 185 -6.21 5.54 17.47
CA PRO A 185 -6.31 5.78 18.91
C PRO A 185 -5.34 6.83 19.44
N LEU A 186 -4.48 7.38 18.59
CA LEU A 186 -3.51 8.39 18.99
C LEU A 186 -4.22 9.72 19.31
N PRO A 187 -3.87 10.43 20.40
CA PRO A 187 -4.55 11.67 20.80
C PRO A 187 -4.55 12.79 19.75
N GLN A 188 -3.57 12.75 18.84
CA GLN A 188 -3.40 13.74 17.78
C GLN A 188 -4.20 13.41 16.51
N ALA A 189 -4.79 12.21 16.44
CA ALA A 189 -5.60 11.80 15.31
C ALA A 189 -6.84 12.68 15.20
N ARG A 190 -7.04 13.28 14.03
CA ARG A 190 -8.17 14.16 13.75
C ARG A 190 -8.79 13.76 12.42
N GLN A 191 -10.10 13.62 12.41
CA GLN A 191 -10.84 13.56 11.17
C GLN A 191 -10.76 14.92 10.49
N SER A 192 -10.23 14.94 9.26
CA SER A 192 -10.30 16.14 8.42
C SER A 192 -11.46 15.99 7.43
N PHE A 193 -11.88 17.11 6.83
CA PHE A 193 -12.88 17.07 5.77
C PHE A 193 -12.45 16.17 4.59
N ALA A 194 -11.14 16.14 4.28
CA ALA A 194 -10.61 15.26 3.25
C ALA A 194 -10.80 13.77 3.58
N HIS A 195 -10.60 13.39 4.85
CA HIS A 195 -10.87 12.03 5.31
C HIS A 195 -12.33 11.65 5.07
N LEU A 196 -13.28 12.51 5.48
CA LEU A 196 -14.70 12.25 5.34
C LEU A 196 -15.13 12.12 3.86
N GLN A 197 -14.68 13.05 3.01
CA GLN A 197 -15.02 13.02 1.59
C GLN A 197 -14.45 11.79 0.88
N LEU A 198 -13.21 11.40 1.19
CA LEU A 198 -12.59 10.21 0.62
C LEU A 198 -13.28 8.94 1.10
N ALA A 199 -13.56 8.81 2.39
CA ALA A 199 -14.25 7.65 2.94
C ALA A 199 -15.64 7.46 2.31
N ARG A 200 -16.42 8.55 2.18
CA ARG A 200 -17.71 8.54 1.48
C ARG A 200 -17.58 8.13 0.02
N GLY A 201 -16.62 8.72 -0.70
CA GLY A 201 -16.39 8.41 -2.11
C GLY A 201 -15.97 6.95 -2.33
N ILE A 202 -15.11 6.43 -1.46
CA ILE A 202 -14.68 5.03 -1.44
C ILE A 202 -15.86 4.11 -1.19
N MET A 203 -16.64 4.34 -0.12
CA MET A 203 -17.75 3.45 0.22
C MET A 203 -18.88 3.49 -0.81
N ARG A 204 -19.08 4.63 -1.48
CA ARG A 204 -20.09 4.76 -2.54
C ARG A 204 -19.72 4.02 -3.83
N ALA A 205 -18.46 4.06 -4.26
CA ALA A 205 -18.07 3.62 -5.60
C ALA A 205 -17.06 2.47 -5.64
N HIS A 206 -16.37 2.19 -4.54
CA HIS A 206 -15.22 1.29 -4.51
C HIS A 206 -15.31 0.20 -3.43
N ARG A 207 -16.46 0.03 -2.75
CA ARG A 207 -16.61 -1.00 -1.71
C ARG A 207 -16.25 -2.41 -2.18
N ALA A 208 -16.51 -2.73 -3.45
CA ALA A 208 -16.18 -4.03 -4.05
C ALA A 208 -14.67 -4.35 -4.02
N VAL A 209 -13.80 -3.33 -3.94
CA VAL A 209 -12.34 -3.51 -3.80
C VAL A 209 -11.99 -4.29 -2.53
N PHE A 210 -12.80 -4.16 -1.49
CA PHE A 210 -12.61 -4.81 -0.19
C PHE A 210 -13.28 -6.19 -0.10
N GLY A 211 -14.00 -6.61 -1.14
CA GLY A 211 -14.76 -7.86 -1.12
C GLY A 211 -15.99 -7.85 -0.21
N VAL A 212 -16.45 -6.68 0.26
CA VAL A 212 -17.63 -6.58 1.13
C VAL A 212 -18.92 -6.86 0.35
N GLY A 213 -19.92 -7.45 1.02
CA GLY A 213 -21.22 -7.72 0.43
C GLY A 213 -22.09 -6.47 0.27
N GLU A 214 -23.26 -6.64 -0.36
CA GLU A 214 -24.17 -5.51 -0.61
C GLU A 214 -24.83 -4.95 0.65
N ASP A 215 -24.99 -5.81 1.65
CA ASP A 215 -25.55 -5.58 2.98
C ASP A 215 -24.55 -4.94 3.97
N ALA A 216 -23.28 -4.78 3.56
CA ALA A 216 -22.29 -4.05 4.35
C ALA A 216 -22.65 -2.57 4.45
N GLY A 217 -22.65 -2.06 5.69
CA GLY A 217 -22.93 -0.66 6.00
C GLY A 217 -21.66 0.16 6.20
N PHE A 218 -21.81 1.46 6.39
CA PHE A 218 -20.70 2.35 6.75
C PHE A 218 -21.10 3.34 7.84
N ASP A 219 -20.44 3.24 9.00
CA ASP A 219 -20.52 4.22 10.07
C ASP A 219 -19.51 5.34 9.79
N GLU A 220 -20.00 6.44 9.24
CA GLU A 220 -19.19 7.61 8.87
C GLU A 220 -18.54 8.32 10.07
N THR A 221 -19.07 8.13 11.28
CA THR A 221 -18.55 8.81 12.48
C THR A 221 -17.33 8.08 13.00
N ARG A 222 -17.35 6.75 12.96
CA ARG A 222 -16.26 5.90 13.47
C ARG A 222 -15.32 5.39 12.38
N PHE A 223 -15.70 5.57 11.11
CA PHE A 223 -15.04 4.97 9.94
C PHE A 223 -15.00 3.45 10.04
N VAL A 224 -16.15 2.86 10.38
CA VAL A 224 -16.33 1.41 10.50
C VAL A 224 -17.20 0.93 9.36
N ILE A 225 -16.70 -0.03 8.60
CA ILE A 225 -17.51 -0.80 7.65
C ILE A 225 -18.19 -1.89 8.46
N THR A 226 -19.51 -1.85 8.55
CA THR A 226 -20.26 -2.82 9.35
C THR A 226 -20.60 -4.04 8.51
N ASN A 227 -20.54 -5.23 9.10
CA ASN A 227 -20.88 -6.48 8.40
C ASN A 227 -20.09 -6.64 7.08
N ALA A 228 -18.77 -6.42 7.14
CA ALA A 228 -17.85 -6.36 6.01
C ALA A 228 -17.55 -7.75 5.37
N TYR A 229 -17.83 -8.83 6.09
CA TYR A 229 -17.45 -10.20 5.71
C TYR A 229 -18.64 -11.01 5.18
N THR A 230 -19.35 -10.48 4.18
CA THR A 230 -20.52 -11.12 3.56
C THR A 230 -20.39 -11.32 2.05
N GLY A 231 -19.23 -10.97 1.49
CA GLY A 231 -18.92 -11.09 0.07
C GLY A 231 -17.67 -11.93 -0.19
N GLY A 232 -16.83 -11.49 -1.14
CA GLY A 232 -15.56 -12.14 -1.45
C GLY A 232 -14.51 -12.10 -0.33
N SER A 233 -14.77 -11.35 0.75
CA SER A 233 -13.92 -11.30 1.95
C SER A 233 -14.31 -12.31 3.03
N ASP A 234 -15.43 -13.03 2.93
CA ASP A 234 -16.01 -13.82 4.05
C ASP A 234 -15.00 -14.74 4.77
N ALA A 235 -14.22 -15.51 4.00
CA ALA A 235 -13.20 -16.42 4.55
C ALA A 235 -12.00 -15.72 5.25
N LEU A 236 -11.94 -14.38 5.21
CA LEU A 236 -10.96 -13.56 5.92
C LEU A 236 -11.45 -13.13 7.31
N LYS A 237 -12.70 -13.43 7.67
CA LYS A 237 -13.27 -13.06 8.97
C LYS A 237 -12.47 -13.69 10.11
N LYS A 238 -12.19 -12.89 11.15
CA LYS A 238 -11.46 -13.33 12.35
C LYS A 238 -12.26 -12.99 13.59
N THR A 239 -12.12 -13.80 14.61
CA THR A 239 -12.50 -13.39 15.96
C THR A 239 -11.46 -12.39 16.49
N PHE A 240 -11.81 -11.63 17.52
CA PHE A 240 -10.82 -10.78 18.18
C PHE A 240 -9.65 -11.64 18.67
N ASP A 241 -9.91 -12.79 19.30
CA ASP A 241 -8.88 -13.65 19.89
C ASP A 241 -7.92 -14.23 18.84
N ASP A 242 -8.41 -14.59 17.65
CA ASP A 242 -7.59 -15.11 16.55
C ASP A 242 -6.85 -14.00 15.78
N ALA A 243 -7.31 -12.75 15.88
CA ALA A 243 -6.71 -11.63 15.18
C ALA A 243 -5.33 -11.29 15.77
N PRO A 244 -4.26 -11.24 14.94
CA PRO A 244 -2.93 -10.87 15.40
C PRO A 244 -2.93 -9.55 16.18
N LYS A 245 -2.42 -9.61 17.42
CA LYS A 245 -2.33 -8.45 18.30
C LYS A 245 -1.17 -7.55 17.93
N HIS A 246 -1.37 -6.25 18.11
CA HIS A 246 -0.28 -5.30 18.08
C HIS A 246 0.55 -5.41 19.36
N ARG A 247 1.84 -5.09 19.28
CA ARG A 247 2.76 -5.05 20.44
C ARG A 247 2.42 -3.98 21.48
N ASP A 248 1.71 -2.94 21.05
CA ASP A 248 1.21 -1.86 21.88
C ASP A 248 -0.30 -2.06 22.06
N ASP A 249 -0.70 -2.30 23.31
CA ASP A 249 -2.08 -2.62 23.69
C ASP A 249 -3.07 -1.50 23.42
N LEU A 250 -2.59 -0.26 23.20
CA LEU A 250 -3.45 0.84 22.77
C LEU A 250 -4.27 0.47 21.53
N TYR A 251 -3.65 -0.17 20.54
CA TYR A 251 -4.30 -0.58 19.31
C TYR A 251 -5.21 -1.81 19.52
N ASN A 252 -4.80 -2.73 20.39
CA ASN A 252 -5.61 -3.90 20.75
C ASN A 252 -6.92 -3.47 21.40
N GLY A 253 -6.84 -2.59 22.40
CA GLY A 253 -8.00 -2.04 23.09
C GLY A 253 -8.85 -1.14 22.18
N TYR A 254 -8.23 -0.41 21.25
CA TYR A 254 -8.95 0.40 20.28
C TYR A 254 -9.84 -0.45 19.36
N CYS A 255 -9.27 -1.46 18.69
CA CYS A 255 -10.05 -2.34 17.82
C CYS A 255 -11.14 -3.10 18.60
N ALA A 256 -10.83 -3.58 19.82
CA ALA A 256 -11.81 -4.26 20.67
C ALA A 256 -13.02 -3.39 21.05
N ARG A 257 -12.83 -2.07 21.20
CA ARG A 257 -13.92 -1.13 21.53
C ARG A 257 -14.71 -0.70 20.30
N GLU A 258 -14.04 -0.46 19.18
CA GLU A 258 -14.67 0.13 17.99
C GLU A 258 -15.39 -0.91 17.12
N LEU A 259 -14.92 -2.16 17.10
CA LEU A 259 -15.37 -3.19 16.17
C LEU A 259 -16.25 -4.25 16.83
N ASP A 260 -17.36 -4.57 16.18
CA ASP A 260 -18.10 -5.80 16.45
C ASP A 260 -17.56 -6.95 15.59
N TYR A 261 -16.69 -7.78 16.18
CA TYR A 261 -16.12 -8.95 15.51
C TYR A 261 -17.14 -10.04 15.21
N ALA A 262 -18.22 -10.14 15.99
CA ALA A 262 -19.27 -11.13 15.75
C ALA A 262 -20.08 -10.77 14.51
N ARG A 263 -20.42 -9.48 14.34
CA ARG A 263 -20.98 -8.95 13.10
C ARG A 263 -19.98 -9.00 11.95
N GLY A 264 -18.70 -8.79 12.23
CA GLY A 264 -17.64 -8.75 11.23
C GLY A 264 -17.39 -7.33 10.73
N ASP A 265 -17.09 -6.43 11.64
CA ASP A 265 -16.77 -5.04 11.32
C ASP A 265 -15.29 -4.85 10.96
N ASP A 266 -15.00 -3.90 10.08
CA ASP A 266 -13.64 -3.46 9.75
C ASP A 266 -13.46 -1.94 9.94
N LEU A 267 -12.27 -1.53 10.36
CA LEU A 267 -11.85 -0.12 10.31
C LEU A 267 -11.49 0.25 8.86
N LEU A 268 -12.05 1.34 8.35
CA LEU A 268 -11.57 2.03 7.15
C LEU A 268 -10.59 3.14 7.56
N GLN A 269 -9.30 2.83 7.59
CA GLN A 269 -8.26 3.83 7.84
C GLN A 269 -7.84 4.51 6.55
N LEU A 270 -7.68 5.82 6.63
CA LEU A 270 -7.15 6.68 5.60
C LEU A 270 -5.93 7.41 6.15
N GLY A 271 -4.87 7.49 5.36
CA GLY A 271 -3.65 8.18 5.71
C GLY A 271 -2.88 8.59 4.46
N ARG A 272 -1.63 9.02 4.62
CA ARG A 272 -0.82 9.52 3.52
C ARG A 272 0.59 8.94 3.54
N ILE A 273 1.07 8.54 2.38
CA ILE A 273 2.51 8.43 2.12
C ILE A 273 3.00 9.81 1.68
N ASP A 274 3.85 10.40 2.51
CA ASP A 274 4.53 11.66 2.27
C ASP A 274 6.00 11.50 2.67
N LEU A 275 6.74 12.61 2.64
CA LEU A 275 8.15 12.54 2.95
C LEU A 275 8.43 12.19 4.42
N ALA A 276 7.54 12.54 5.35
CA ALA A 276 7.68 12.19 6.76
C ALA A 276 7.44 10.69 6.98
N ALA A 277 6.42 10.12 6.32
CA ALA A 277 6.16 8.68 6.29
C ALA A 277 7.30 7.91 5.60
N ALA A 278 7.77 8.38 4.44
CA ALA A 278 8.92 7.80 3.73
C ALA A 278 10.18 7.80 4.60
N ARG A 279 10.45 8.90 5.32
CA ARG A 279 11.55 8.97 6.29
C ARG A 279 11.39 7.97 7.42
N ARG A 280 10.19 7.85 8.02
CA ARG A 280 9.91 6.88 9.07
C ARG A 280 10.17 5.45 8.60
N TYR A 281 9.70 5.10 7.41
CA TYR A 281 9.96 3.81 6.79
C TYR A 281 11.47 3.57 6.61
N LEU A 282 12.20 4.50 5.98
CA LEU A 282 13.63 4.36 5.75
C LEU A 282 14.44 4.22 7.04
N LEU A 283 14.10 4.99 8.09
CA LEU A 283 14.78 4.90 9.39
C LEU A 283 14.44 3.62 10.16
N ARG A 284 13.32 2.97 9.87
CA ARG A 284 12.95 1.68 10.48
C ARG A 284 13.70 0.52 9.82
N GLU A 285 13.90 0.59 8.51
CA GLU A 285 14.58 -0.45 7.72
C GLU A 285 16.12 -0.29 7.74
N ILE A 286 16.64 0.91 7.99
CA ILE A 286 18.09 1.17 8.12
C ILE A 286 18.48 1.09 9.61
N PRO A 287 19.53 0.34 10.00
CA PRO A 287 19.98 0.24 11.40
C PRO A 287 20.25 1.62 12.02
N SER A 288 19.68 1.87 13.19
CA SER A 288 19.88 3.11 13.96
C SER A 288 21.34 3.24 14.42
N GLY A 289 21.90 4.45 14.31
CA GLY A 289 23.26 4.78 14.78
C GLY A 289 24.34 4.91 13.70
N SER A 290 24.00 4.86 12.42
CA SER A 290 24.97 4.97 11.31
C SER A 290 24.95 6.35 10.62
N LEU A 291 26.12 6.85 10.21
CA LEU A 291 26.31 8.06 9.39
C LEU A 291 25.34 8.15 8.16
N PRO A 292 25.00 7.03 7.48
CA PRO A 292 23.96 6.98 6.46
C PRO A 292 22.57 7.44 6.91
N ALA A 293 22.14 7.20 8.15
CA ALA A 293 20.82 7.61 8.64
C ALA A 293 20.72 9.14 8.77
N LEU A 294 21.79 9.80 9.20
CA LEU A 294 21.90 11.27 9.23
C LEU A 294 21.93 11.86 7.82
N LEU A 295 22.70 11.26 6.90
CA LEU A 295 22.72 11.68 5.49
C LEU A 295 21.35 11.52 4.83
N ALA A 296 20.64 10.42 5.09
CA ALA A 296 19.29 10.19 4.59
C ALA A 296 18.29 11.23 5.14
N ALA A 297 18.36 11.55 6.44
CA ALA A 297 17.52 12.58 7.04
C ALA A 297 17.80 13.98 6.46
N SER A 298 19.06 14.34 6.26
CA SER A 298 19.47 15.62 5.66
C SER A 298 19.06 15.72 4.18
N ALA A 299 19.23 14.64 3.41
CA ALA A 299 18.78 14.58 2.02
C ALA A 299 17.26 14.75 1.92
N VAL A 300 16.51 14.08 2.79
CA VAL A 300 15.06 14.24 2.92
C VAL A 300 14.68 15.70 3.20
N LEU A 301 15.31 16.37 4.16
CA LEU A 301 15.00 17.77 4.47
C LEU A 301 15.29 18.72 3.32
N ALA A 302 16.42 18.55 2.62
CA ALA A 302 16.77 19.35 1.45
C ALA A 302 15.77 19.13 0.30
N LEU A 303 15.36 17.88 0.08
CA LEU A 303 14.36 17.51 -0.91
C LEU A 303 13.01 18.14 -0.61
N GLN A 304 12.57 18.11 0.65
CA GLN A 304 11.28 18.68 1.09
C GLN A 304 11.21 20.19 0.93
N ARG A 305 12.26 20.90 1.38
CA ARG A 305 12.18 22.35 1.59
C ARG A 305 12.73 23.16 0.43
N MET A 306 13.59 22.59 -0.40
CA MET A 306 14.28 23.34 -1.45
C MET A 306 14.03 22.75 -2.84
N ILE A 307 14.23 21.45 -3.02
CA ILE A 307 14.26 20.86 -4.37
C ILE A 307 12.85 20.61 -4.91
N LEU A 308 11.98 19.92 -4.14
CA LEU A 308 10.65 19.56 -4.61
C LEU A 308 9.74 20.77 -4.88
N PRO A 309 9.66 21.79 -4.00
CA PRO A 309 8.84 22.95 -4.28
C PRO A 309 9.26 23.66 -5.58
N LEU A 310 10.57 23.78 -5.84
CA LEU A 310 11.08 24.38 -7.07
C LEU A 310 10.74 23.52 -8.29
N LEU A 311 11.02 22.21 -8.27
CA LEU A 311 10.71 21.32 -9.39
C LEU A 311 9.21 21.27 -9.70
N HIS A 312 8.36 21.21 -8.67
CA HIS A 312 6.92 21.15 -8.83
C HIS A 312 6.32 22.48 -9.25
N TRP A 313 6.95 23.60 -8.90
CA TRP A 313 6.57 24.92 -9.42
C TRP A 313 6.78 25.03 -10.94
N PHE A 314 7.82 24.39 -11.47
CA PHE A 314 8.09 24.33 -12.91
C PHE A 314 7.28 23.25 -13.65
N ASP A 315 6.57 22.37 -12.95
CA ASP A 315 5.69 21.36 -13.53
C ASP A 315 4.25 21.88 -13.62
N ASP A 316 3.92 22.46 -14.77
CA ASP A 316 2.60 23.02 -15.09
C ASP A 316 1.56 21.96 -15.51
N LYS A 317 1.87 20.66 -15.39
CA LYS A 317 0.96 19.58 -15.78
C LYS A 317 0.21 18.96 -14.62
N ARG A 318 0.72 19.07 -13.39
CA ARG A 318 0.19 18.36 -12.22
C ARG A 318 0.10 19.21 -10.96
N PRO A 319 -1.02 19.17 -10.20
CA PRO A 319 -1.16 19.93 -8.97
C PRO A 319 -0.22 19.45 -7.85
N PHE A 320 0.26 20.38 -7.03
CA PHE A 320 1.04 20.11 -5.81
C PHE A 320 0.48 20.87 -4.61
N GLY A 321 -0.22 20.17 -3.71
CA GLY A 321 -0.88 20.81 -2.57
C GLY A 321 -1.94 21.82 -3.05
N THR A 322 -1.75 23.10 -2.74
CA THR A 322 -2.62 24.20 -3.22
C THR A 322 -2.20 24.75 -4.58
N LEU A 323 -1.01 24.41 -5.09
CA LEU A 323 -0.54 24.84 -6.40
C LEU A 323 -1.28 24.05 -7.48
N ARG A 324 -2.15 24.72 -8.24
CA ARG A 324 -2.85 24.13 -9.37
C ARG A 324 -2.21 24.60 -10.68
N PRO A 325 -2.01 23.71 -11.65
CA PRO A 325 -1.60 24.11 -12.98
C PRO A 325 -2.68 25.01 -13.63
N ARG A 326 -2.26 25.92 -14.50
CA ARG A 326 -3.22 26.66 -15.34
C ARG A 326 -3.83 25.66 -16.34
N LEU A 327 -5.11 25.31 -16.15
CA LEU A 327 -5.86 24.63 -17.20
C LEU A 327 -5.92 25.56 -18.42
N PRO A 328 -5.62 25.08 -19.64
CA PRO A 328 -5.82 25.87 -20.84
C PRO A 328 -7.31 26.24 -20.91
N SER A 329 -7.58 27.55 -21.07
CA SER A 329 -8.92 28.08 -21.23
C SER A 329 -9.59 27.47 -22.46
N GLY A 330 -10.47 26.48 -22.26
CA GLY A 330 -11.30 25.93 -23.34
C GLY A 330 -11.61 24.43 -23.33
N GLY A 331 -11.10 23.62 -22.39
CA GLY A 331 -11.43 22.20 -22.32
C GLY A 331 -12.62 21.91 -21.40
N THR A 332 -13.81 21.76 -21.96
CA THR A 332 -14.96 21.17 -21.26
C THR A 332 -14.64 19.71 -20.88
N ALA A 333 -14.77 19.38 -19.60
CA ALA A 333 -14.73 18.01 -19.13
C ALA A 333 -15.96 17.25 -19.64
N SER A 334 -15.72 16.19 -20.41
CA SER A 334 -16.69 15.13 -20.74
C SER A 334 -16.31 13.86 -20.01
#